data_AF-A0A4U8T948-F1
#
_entry.id   AF-A0A4U8T948-F1
#
_cell.length_a   1.000
_cell.length_b   1.000
_cell.length_c   1.000
_cell.angle_alpha   90.00
_cell.angle_beta   90.00
_cell.angle_gamma   90.00
#
_symmetry.space_group_name_H-M   'P 1'
#
loop_
_entity.id
_entity.type
_entity.pdbx_description
1 polymer ?
#
loop_
_entity_poly.entity_id
_entity_poly.type
_entity_poly.pdbx_seq_one_letter_code
_entity_poly.pdbx_strand_id
1 'polypeptide(L)'
;MVGLSNTLNVGVDNTLRVAKDSSEVVGGDRRVEIGGNNNTTIEKDSQMIIKGNSETIIEGDKQEYIGGNLDITSQSQGNISTQKGLYTHSQTLSFQAKDIINMESDSMSIDTQSDCSIQANNTINLNIGETTITATSDTITLKAGGVEVVIDSNGLIVKGGEVKSE
;
A
#
# COMPACT_ATOMS: atom_id res chain seq x y z
N MET A 1 44.80 -28.84 10.62
CA MET A 1 43.97 -27.95 11.44
C MET A 1 44.56 -26.56 11.27
N VAL A 2 43.91 -25.68 10.49
CA VAL A 2 44.22 -24.25 10.55
C VAL A 2 43.70 -23.74 11.90
N GLY A 3 44.48 -22.90 12.59
CA GLY A 3 44.23 -22.52 13.98
C GLY A 3 42.87 -21.85 14.21
N LEU A 4 42.50 -21.63 15.48
CA LEU A 4 41.24 -21.02 15.93
C LEU A 4 40.88 -19.68 15.23
N SER A 5 41.84 -19.03 14.56
CA SER A 5 41.66 -17.84 13.73
C SER A 5 42.64 -17.85 12.56
N ASN A 6 42.23 -17.32 11.40
CA ASN A 6 43.08 -17.04 10.24
C ASN A 6 42.69 -15.69 9.64
N THR A 7 43.69 -14.88 9.27
CA THR A 7 43.49 -13.59 8.60
C THR A 7 44.29 -13.58 7.30
N LEU A 8 43.66 -13.17 6.20
CA LEU A 8 44.30 -12.94 4.91
C LEU A 8 44.26 -11.45 4.57
N ASN A 9 45.43 -10.83 4.36
CA ASN A 9 45.56 -9.45 3.91
C ASN A 9 46.04 -9.43 2.45
N VAL A 10 45.39 -8.67 1.58
CA VAL A 10 45.78 -8.50 0.16
C VAL A 10 46.02 -7.02 -0.11
N GLY A 11 47.21 -6.68 -0.63
CA GLY A 11 47.67 -5.28 -0.69
C GLY A 11 47.25 -4.48 -1.91
N VAL A 12 46.77 -5.12 -2.98
CA VAL A 12 46.33 -4.45 -4.21
C VAL A 12 44.98 -5.03 -4.64
N ASP A 13 44.97 -6.17 -5.34
CA ASP A 13 43.76 -6.78 -5.88
C ASP A 13 43.64 -8.25 -5.48
N ASN A 14 42.40 -8.71 -5.27
CA ASN A 14 42.06 -10.12 -5.08
C ASN A 14 40.92 -10.52 -6.03
N THR A 15 41.07 -11.63 -6.75
CA THR A 15 40.02 -12.18 -7.62
C THR A 15 39.82 -13.65 -7.28
N LEU A 16 38.57 -14.03 -6.97
CA LEU A 16 38.17 -15.42 -6.78
C LEU A 16 37.34 -15.89 -7.98
N ARG A 17 37.78 -16.96 -8.64
CA ARG A 17 37.02 -17.64 -9.71
C ARG A 17 36.76 -19.08 -9.32
N VAL A 18 35.49 -19.49 -9.40
CA VAL A 18 35.05 -20.86 -9.14
C VAL A 18 34.51 -21.44 -10.45
N ALA A 19 35.07 -22.55 -10.92
CA ALA A 19 34.70 -23.14 -12.22
C ALA A 19 33.38 -23.92 -12.19
N LYS A 20 32.91 -24.29 -11.01
CA LYS A 20 31.71 -25.11 -10.80
C LYS A 20 30.92 -24.61 -9.59
N ASP A 21 30.94 -25.35 -8.49
CA ASP A 21 30.09 -25.09 -7.33
C ASP A 21 30.90 -24.42 -6.21
N SER A 22 30.28 -23.49 -5.47
CA SER A 22 30.83 -22.90 -4.25
C SER A 22 29.81 -23.03 -3.12
N SER A 23 30.28 -23.29 -1.91
CA SER A 23 29.46 -23.33 -0.71
C SER A 23 30.21 -22.72 0.46
N GLU A 24 29.55 -21.87 1.23
CA GLU A 24 30.08 -21.28 2.45
C GLU A 24 29.13 -21.59 3.61
N VAL A 25 29.68 -22.10 4.71
CA VAL A 25 28.92 -22.38 5.93
C VAL A 25 29.60 -21.63 7.07
N VAL A 26 28.87 -20.71 7.70
CA VAL A 26 29.34 -19.95 8.85
C VAL A 26 28.58 -20.45 10.08
N GLY A 27 29.30 -21.03 11.04
CA GLY A 27 28.69 -21.56 12.28
C GLY A 27 28.38 -20.48 13.33
N GLY A 28 28.89 -19.27 13.14
CA GLY A 28 28.60 -18.08 13.95
C GLY A 28 28.18 -16.90 13.08
N ASP A 29 28.54 -15.69 13.50
CA ASP A 29 28.15 -14.46 12.80
C ASP A 29 28.98 -14.22 11.54
N ARG A 30 28.33 -13.60 10.53
CA ARG A 30 28.98 -13.11 9.31
C ARG A 30 28.76 -11.61 9.19
N ARG A 31 29.85 -10.84 9.11
CA ARG A 31 29.84 -9.42 8.75
C ARG A 31 30.56 -9.23 7.42
N VAL A 32 29.92 -8.51 6.50
CA VAL A 32 30.51 -8.12 5.21
C VAL A 32 30.42 -6.60 5.10
N GLU A 33 31.52 -5.96 4.75
CA GLU A 33 31.61 -4.51 4.57
C GLU A 33 32.30 -4.23 3.24
N ILE A 34 31.70 -3.35 2.44
CA ILE A 34 32.19 -2.99 1.10
C ILE A 34 32.33 -1.47 1.10
N GLY A 35 33.56 -0.97 1.01
CA GLY A 35 33.84 0.47 1.04
C GLY A 35 33.59 1.20 -0.29
N GLY A 36 33.25 0.46 -1.35
CA GLY A 36 32.96 0.98 -2.68
C GLY A 36 31.69 0.39 -3.27
N ASN A 37 31.60 0.36 -4.59
CA ASN A 37 30.41 -0.16 -5.28
C ASN A 37 30.29 -1.68 -5.14
N ASN A 38 29.06 -2.17 -5.00
CA ASN A 38 28.74 -3.60 -4.98
C ASN A 38 27.77 -3.94 -6.12
N ASN A 39 28.28 -4.59 -7.16
CA ASN A 39 27.47 -5.04 -8.29
C ASN A 39 27.33 -6.57 -8.23
N THR A 40 26.09 -7.05 -8.27
CA THR A 40 25.78 -8.49 -8.27
C THR A 40 24.93 -8.83 -9.49
N THR A 41 25.29 -9.90 -10.21
CA THR A 41 24.52 -10.44 -11.34
C THR A 41 24.27 -11.91 -11.09
N ILE A 42 23.00 -12.32 -11.26
CA ILE A 42 22.55 -13.71 -11.13
C ILE A 42 21.86 -14.05 -12.45
N GLU A 43 22.45 -14.96 -13.22
CA GLU A 43 21.98 -15.33 -14.57
C GLU A 43 20.71 -16.19 -14.56
N LYS A 44 20.35 -16.72 -13.40
CA LYS A 44 19.19 -17.60 -13.19
C LYS A 44 18.46 -17.17 -11.92
N ASP A 45 18.07 -18.13 -11.09
CA ASP A 45 17.23 -17.90 -9.93
C ASP A 45 18.05 -17.55 -8.69
N SER A 46 17.46 -16.75 -7.81
CA SER A 46 17.97 -16.42 -6.48
C SER A 46 16.90 -16.70 -5.44
N GLN A 47 17.29 -17.34 -4.33
CA GLN A 47 16.41 -17.57 -3.19
C GLN A 47 17.12 -17.11 -1.92
N MET A 48 16.43 -16.29 -1.13
CA MET A 48 16.88 -15.86 0.19
C MET A 48 15.83 -16.28 1.23
N ILE A 49 16.27 -16.98 2.28
CA ILE A 49 15.40 -17.41 3.38
C ILE A 49 15.99 -16.84 4.66
N ILE A 50 15.22 -15.97 5.32
CA ILE A 50 15.60 -15.36 6.60
C ILE A 50 14.61 -15.88 7.65
N LYS A 51 15.13 -16.63 8.63
CA LYS A 51 14.31 -17.17 9.73
C LYS A 51 14.10 -16.19 10.87
N GLY A 52 14.96 -15.18 10.96
CA GLY A 52 14.86 -14.07 11.90
C GLY A 52 14.33 -12.81 11.23
N ASN A 53 14.74 -11.65 11.77
CA ASN A 53 14.35 -10.36 11.23
C ASN A 53 15.28 -9.92 10.09
N SER A 54 14.75 -9.10 9.18
CA SER A 54 15.51 -8.45 8.11
C SER A 54 15.27 -6.94 8.16
N GLU A 55 16.34 -6.17 8.11
CA GLU A 55 16.30 -4.70 8.03
C GLU A 55 17.13 -4.25 6.83
N THR A 56 16.64 -3.27 6.09
CA THR A 56 17.35 -2.69 4.95
C THR A 56 17.15 -1.19 4.99
N ILE A 57 18.26 -0.46 5.09
CA ILE A 57 18.29 1.00 5.12
C ILE A 57 19.05 1.47 3.90
N ILE A 58 18.44 2.37 3.13
CA ILE A 58 19.01 2.96 1.92
C ILE A 58 18.99 4.47 2.13
N GLU A 59 20.17 5.08 2.22
CA GLU A 59 20.30 6.53 2.44
C GLU A 59 20.02 7.34 1.17
N GLY A 60 20.26 6.74 0.01
CA GLY A 60 19.93 7.29 -1.30
C GLY A 60 18.61 6.75 -1.86
N ASP A 61 18.49 6.78 -3.17
CA ASP A 61 17.29 6.29 -3.87
C ASP A 61 17.33 4.77 -4.08
N LYS A 62 16.16 4.13 -3.98
CA LYS A 62 15.96 2.73 -4.37
C LYS A 62 15.16 2.69 -5.67
N GLN A 63 15.66 1.96 -6.67
CA GLN A 63 14.92 1.66 -7.89
C GLN A 63 14.86 0.15 -8.08
N GLU A 64 13.66 -0.36 -8.36
CA GLU A 64 13.42 -1.78 -8.64
C GLU A 64 12.62 -1.89 -9.93
N TYR A 65 13.08 -2.76 -10.83
CA TYR A 65 12.38 -3.11 -12.07
C TYR A 65 12.10 -4.60 -12.07
N ILE A 66 10.84 -4.96 -12.26
CA ILE A 66 10.37 -6.34 -12.25
C ILE A 66 9.67 -6.57 -13.59
N GLY A 67 10.29 -7.40 -14.44
CA GLY A 67 9.74 -7.71 -15.77
C GLY A 67 8.55 -8.67 -15.73
N GLY A 68 8.31 -9.32 -14.58
CA GLY A 68 7.19 -10.23 -14.33
C GLY A 68 6.28 -9.72 -13.21
N ASN A 69 5.73 -10.64 -12.43
CA ASN A 69 4.83 -10.31 -11.31
C ASN A 69 5.62 -9.98 -10.03
N LEU A 70 5.04 -9.11 -9.20
CA LEU A 70 5.49 -8.84 -7.84
C LEU A 70 4.38 -9.24 -6.85
N ASP A 71 4.64 -10.28 -6.06
CA ASP A 71 3.75 -10.72 -4.99
C ASP A 71 4.36 -10.38 -3.63
N ILE A 72 3.64 -9.61 -2.81
CA ILE A 72 4.03 -9.24 -1.44
C ILE A 72 2.92 -9.69 -0.49
N THR A 73 3.27 -10.47 0.53
CA THR A 73 2.32 -10.98 1.53
C THR A 73 2.86 -10.78 2.94
N SER A 74 2.05 -10.19 3.82
CA SER A 74 2.28 -10.12 5.26
C SER A 74 1.12 -10.82 5.98
N GLN A 75 1.42 -11.60 7.01
CA GLN A 75 0.40 -12.29 7.83
C GLN A 75 -0.14 -11.41 8.97
N SER A 76 0.43 -10.21 9.14
CA SER A 76 0.08 -9.26 10.19
C SER A 76 -0.06 -7.87 9.54
N GLN A 77 0.56 -6.85 10.11
CA GLN A 77 0.54 -5.49 9.58
C GLN A 77 1.49 -5.32 8.38
N GLY A 78 1.08 -4.50 7.40
CA GLY A 78 1.92 -3.94 6.36
C GLY A 78 1.74 -2.42 6.32
N ASN A 79 2.82 -1.66 6.23
CA ASN A 79 2.78 -0.20 6.17
C ASN A 79 3.57 0.29 4.96
N ILE A 80 2.98 1.22 4.21
CA ILE A 80 3.64 1.95 3.12
C ILE A 80 3.46 3.44 3.45
N SER A 81 4.57 4.16 3.56
CA SER A 81 4.56 5.58 3.92
C SER A 81 5.50 6.37 3.03
N THR A 82 5.01 7.50 2.51
CA THR A 82 5.75 8.42 1.65
C THR A 82 5.46 9.84 2.09
N GLN A 83 6.48 10.67 2.30
CA GLN A 83 6.28 12.03 2.79
C GLN A 83 5.76 13.01 1.73
N LYS A 84 6.10 12.78 0.45
CA LYS A 84 5.77 13.71 -0.64
C LYS A 84 4.61 13.24 -1.52
N GLY A 85 4.53 11.94 -1.80
CA GLY A 85 3.46 11.41 -2.63
C GLY A 85 3.62 9.92 -2.90
N LEU A 86 2.49 9.29 -3.13
CA LEU A 86 2.37 7.89 -3.53
C LEU A 86 1.60 7.86 -4.86
N TYR A 87 2.28 7.54 -5.95
CA TYR A 87 1.69 7.45 -7.27
C TYR A 87 1.50 5.98 -7.65
N THR A 88 0.28 5.62 -8.05
CA THR A 88 -0.04 4.27 -8.51
C THR A 88 -0.65 4.37 -9.90
N HIS A 89 -0.18 3.51 -10.80
CA HIS A 89 -0.71 3.42 -12.16
C HIS A 89 -0.87 1.95 -12.51
N SER A 90 -2.08 1.57 -12.89
CA SER A 90 -2.43 0.20 -13.24
C SER A 90 -3.69 0.21 -14.09
N GLN A 91 -3.93 -0.89 -14.80
CA GLN A 91 -5.22 -1.11 -15.45
C GLN A 91 -6.34 -1.35 -14.43
N THR A 92 -6.01 -1.86 -13.24
CA THR A 92 -6.97 -2.14 -12.17
C THR A 92 -6.32 -1.89 -10.81
N LEU A 93 -6.99 -1.07 -10.01
CA LEU A 93 -6.64 -0.81 -8.61
C LEU A 93 -7.82 -1.20 -7.74
N SER A 94 -7.60 -2.08 -6.76
CA SER A 94 -8.65 -2.60 -5.88
C SER A 94 -8.21 -2.57 -4.42
N PHE A 95 -9.11 -2.16 -3.53
CA PHE A 95 -8.92 -2.22 -2.09
C PHE A 95 -10.03 -3.07 -1.47
N GLN A 96 -9.65 -4.11 -0.73
CA GLN A 96 -10.59 -4.99 -0.03
C GLN A 96 -10.19 -5.05 1.44
N ALA A 97 -11.10 -4.64 2.32
CA ALA A 97 -10.96 -4.78 3.75
C ALA A 97 -12.24 -5.40 4.33
N LYS A 98 -12.08 -6.20 5.38
CA LYS A 98 -13.23 -6.79 6.10
C LYS A 98 -13.94 -5.77 6.97
N ASP A 99 -13.18 -4.88 7.59
CA ASP A 99 -13.69 -3.97 8.62
C ASP A 99 -13.90 -2.55 8.07
N ILE A 100 -12.85 -1.87 7.62
CA ILE A 100 -12.95 -0.48 7.14
C ILE A 100 -11.86 -0.14 6.10
N ILE A 101 -12.21 0.76 5.17
CA ILE A 101 -11.27 1.48 4.31
C ILE A 101 -11.44 2.97 4.63
N ASN A 102 -10.36 3.65 5.01
CA ASN A 102 -10.35 5.08 5.32
C ASN A 102 -9.54 5.86 4.27
N MET A 103 -10.03 7.04 3.90
CA MET A 103 -9.35 7.99 3.02
C MET A 103 -9.51 9.39 3.61
N GLU A 104 -8.39 10.03 3.96
CA GLU A 104 -8.37 11.36 4.56
C GLU A 104 -7.43 12.25 3.76
N SER A 105 -7.90 13.44 3.40
CA SER A 105 -7.19 14.39 2.55
C SER A 105 -7.88 15.76 2.61
N ASP A 106 -7.12 16.84 2.37
CA ASP A 106 -7.70 18.18 2.23
C ASP A 106 -8.73 18.25 1.08
N SER A 107 -8.50 17.51 0.00
CA SER A 107 -9.42 17.40 -1.13
C SER A 107 -9.32 16.03 -1.79
N MET A 108 -10.46 15.54 -2.28
CA MET A 108 -10.57 14.29 -3.05
C MET A 108 -11.28 14.58 -4.37
N SER A 109 -10.72 14.08 -5.47
CA SER A 109 -11.31 14.17 -6.81
C SER A 109 -11.46 12.76 -7.38
N ILE A 110 -12.62 12.49 -7.98
CA ILE A 110 -12.93 11.23 -8.64
C ILE A 110 -13.40 11.58 -10.05
N ASP A 111 -12.61 11.19 -11.05
CA ASP A 111 -12.92 11.39 -12.46
C ASP A 111 -13.04 10.02 -13.15
N THR A 112 -14.24 9.68 -13.59
CA THR A 112 -14.57 8.41 -14.23
C THR A 112 -15.16 8.67 -15.62
N GLN A 113 -14.66 8.00 -16.65
CA GLN A 113 -15.17 8.15 -18.02
C GLN A 113 -16.54 7.50 -18.24
N SER A 114 -16.87 6.50 -17.44
CA SER A 114 -18.18 5.83 -17.44
C SER A 114 -18.80 5.94 -16.05
N ASP A 115 -19.31 4.83 -15.51
CA ASP A 115 -20.09 4.82 -14.29
C ASP A 115 -19.23 4.95 -13.03
N CYS A 116 -19.75 5.69 -12.06
CA CYS A 116 -19.28 5.68 -10.67
C CYS A 116 -20.38 5.05 -9.81
N SER A 117 -20.08 3.93 -9.15
CA SER A 117 -21.05 3.16 -8.37
C SER A 117 -20.66 3.09 -6.89
N ILE A 118 -21.64 3.32 -6.02
CA ILE A 118 -21.51 3.15 -4.57
C ILE A 118 -22.66 2.26 -4.12
N GLN A 119 -22.32 1.10 -3.54
CA GLN A 119 -23.29 0.16 -3.02
C GLN A 119 -23.03 -0.09 -1.54
N ALA A 120 -24.08 0.07 -0.73
CA ALA A 120 -24.06 -0.25 0.69
C ALA A 120 -25.32 -1.05 1.03
N ASN A 121 -25.18 -2.05 1.91
CA ASN A 121 -26.31 -2.89 2.32
C ASN A 121 -27.24 -2.19 3.31
N ASN A 122 -26.75 -1.18 4.03
CA ASN A 122 -27.49 -0.56 5.13
C ASN A 122 -27.73 0.93 4.90
N THR A 123 -26.66 1.72 4.74
CA THR A 123 -26.77 3.17 4.67
C THR A 123 -25.66 3.78 3.84
N ILE A 124 -25.99 4.82 3.08
CA ILE A 124 -25.04 5.77 2.49
C ILE A 124 -25.26 7.12 3.17
N ASN A 125 -24.18 7.73 3.68
CA ASN A 125 -24.21 9.04 4.31
C ASN A 125 -23.25 9.99 3.58
N LEU A 126 -23.72 11.20 3.29
CA LEU A 126 -22.91 12.31 2.78
C LEU A 126 -23.08 13.49 3.74
N ASN A 127 -22.01 13.89 4.41
CA ASN A 127 -22.03 14.93 5.43
C ASN A 127 -21.20 16.14 4.97
N ILE A 128 -21.80 17.33 4.96
CA ILE A 128 -21.20 18.60 4.55
C ILE A 128 -21.46 19.63 5.65
N GLY A 129 -20.62 19.62 6.69
CA GLY A 129 -20.91 20.35 7.93
C GLY A 129 -22.23 19.86 8.53
N GLU A 130 -23.18 20.77 8.75
CA GLU A 130 -24.53 20.46 9.24
C GLU A 130 -25.48 19.94 8.12
N THR A 131 -25.09 20.05 6.85
CA THR A 131 -25.89 19.54 5.74
C THR A 131 -25.65 18.04 5.59
N THR A 132 -26.72 17.25 5.45
CA THR A 132 -26.61 15.79 5.32
C THR A 132 -27.51 15.24 4.22
N ILE A 133 -27.04 14.18 3.57
CA ILE A 133 -27.84 13.30 2.72
C ILE A 133 -27.67 11.89 3.25
N THR A 134 -28.76 11.23 3.62
CA THR A 134 -28.77 9.86 4.12
C THR A 134 -29.72 9.03 3.28
N ALA A 135 -29.23 7.91 2.75
CA ALA A 135 -30.03 6.92 2.03
C ALA A 135 -29.96 5.57 2.77
N THR A 136 -31.12 4.95 2.95
CA THR A 136 -31.32 3.59 3.47
C THR A 136 -32.07 2.75 2.43
N SER A 137 -32.42 1.50 2.75
CA SER A 137 -33.26 0.68 1.87
C SER A 137 -34.67 1.26 1.67
N ASP A 138 -35.17 2.01 2.65
CA ASP A 138 -36.59 2.38 2.74
C ASP A 138 -36.81 3.89 2.58
N THR A 139 -35.77 4.69 2.83
CA THR A 139 -35.88 6.15 2.93
C THR A 139 -34.67 6.88 2.37
N ILE A 140 -34.92 8.06 1.81
CA ILE A 140 -33.91 9.08 1.49
C ILE A 140 -34.24 10.33 2.30
N THR A 141 -33.27 10.89 3.01
CA THR A 141 -33.41 12.09 3.83
C THR A 141 -32.36 13.13 3.44
N LEU A 142 -32.78 14.37 3.22
CA LEU A 142 -31.92 15.52 2.96
C LEU A 142 -32.16 16.57 4.04
N LYS A 143 -31.10 17.05 4.70
CA LYS A 143 -31.18 18.11 5.72
C LYS A 143 -30.25 19.24 5.38
N ALA A 144 -30.77 20.47 5.32
CA ALA A 144 -29.98 21.67 5.05
C ALA A 144 -30.68 22.91 5.61
N GLY A 145 -29.95 23.80 6.28
CA GLY A 145 -30.48 25.11 6.70
C GLY A 145 -31.74 25.07 7.58
N GLY A 146 -31.91 24.01 8.39
CA GLY A 146 -33.10 23.80 9.23
C GLY A 146 -34.29 23.14 8.52
N VAL A 147 -34.19 22.85 7.22
CA VAL A 147 -35.18 22.12 6.44
C VAL A 147 -34.82 20.63 6.42
N GLU A 148 -35.83 19.76 6.49
CA GLU A 148 -35.70 18.31 6.32
C GLU A 148 -36.68 17.84 5.23
N VAL A 149 -36.15 17.15 4.21
CA VAL A 149 -36.92 16.49 3.16
C VAL A 149 -36.76 14.99 3.32
N VAL A 150 -37.86 14.26 3.36
CA VAL A 150 -37.88 12.79 3.47
C VAL A 150 -38.69 12.20 2.32
N ILE A 151 -38.13 11.21 1.63
CA ILE A 151 -38.81 10.38 0.64
C ILE A 151 -38.85 8.96 1.18
N ASP A 152 -40.04 8.39 1.27
CA ASP A 152 -40.28 7.01 1.72
C ASP A 152 -41.45 6.38 0.96
N SER A 153 -41.90 5.19 1.40
CA SER A 153 -43.05 4.50 0.82
C SER A 153 -44.39 5.26 0.88
N ASN A 154 -44.50 6.27 1.74
CA ASN A 154 -45.68 7.14 1.87
C ASN A 154 -45.61 8.39 0.97
N GLY A 155 -44.47 8.63 0.33
CA GLY A 155 -44.27 9.75 -0.60
C GLY A 155 -43.18 10.73 -0.14
N LEU A 156 -43.40 12.02 -0.38
CA LEU A 156 -42.46 13.10 -0.11
C LEU A 156 -42.98 14.02 0.99
N ILE A 157 -42.17 14.27 2.03
CA ILE A 157 -42.48 15.13 3.16
C ILE A 157 -41.41 16.22 3.28
N VAL A 158 -41.83 17.48 3.47
CA VAL A 158 -40.94 18.62 3.75
C VAL A 158 -41.31 19.21 5.11
N LYS A 159 -40.31 19.38 5.98
CA LYS A 159 -40.45 19.97 7.32
C LYS A 159 -39.58 21.21 7.43
N GLY A 160 -40.11 22.27 8.06
CA GLY A 160 -39.36 23.50 8.34
C GLY A 160 -39.13 24.42 7.14
N GLY A 161 -39.67 24.09 5.97
CA GLY A 161 -39.56 24.88 4.73
C GLY A 161 -40.87 24.95 3.95
N GLU A 162 -40.88 25.76 2.90
CA GLU A 162 -42.00 25.89 1.96
C GLU A 162 -41.83 24.92 0.79
N VAL A 163 -42.94 24.33 0.32
CA VAL A 163 -43.00 23.60 -0.95
C VAL A 163 -43.66 24.52 -1.98
N LYS A 164 -42.93 24.88 -3.03
CA LYS A 164 -43.46 25.66 -4.17
C LYS A 164 -43.52 24.76 -5.40
N SER A 165 -44.69 24.66 -6.02
CA SER A 165 -44.86 24.06 -7.34
C SER A 165 -44.99 25.17 -8.37
N GLU A 166 -44.06 25.23 -9.32
CA GLU A 166 -44.20 26.05 -10.53
C GLU A 166 -44.92 25.27 -11.64
#